data_AF-A0A7Y4MQZ2-F1
#
_entry.id   AF-A0A7Y4MQZ2-F1
#
_cell.length_a   1.000
_cell.length_b   1.000
_cell.length_c   1.000
_cell.angle_alpha   90.00
_cell.angle_beta   90.00
_cell.angle_gamma   90.00
#
_symmetry.space_group_name_H-M   'P 1'
#
loop_
_entity.id
_entity.type
_entity.pdbx_description
1 polymer ?
#
loop_
_entity_poly.entity_id
_entity_poly.type
_entity_poly.pdbx_seq_one_letter_code
_entity_poly.pdbx_strand_id
1 'polypeptide(L)'
;MKDKGTRPDKTDQVAQEKAARELVSTLGKREFLEQFQKLAKGFASDPGNPGSYACEGCQRCANCMFCKDCDSCFSCTHCTRCELCNNCSHCVDCKSCNACAYCVQSENCSSSAYLVLCRNLQDCNYCFGCVGLAKKDFHILNVPFPRTEYFKIVGRLRKELGIP
;
A
#
# COMPACT_ATOMS: atom_id res chain seq x y z
N MET A 1 -22.90 -39.31 2.68
CA MET A 1 -23.28 -37.98 2.17
C MET A 1 -22.03 -37.11 2.16
N LYS A 2 -21.49 -36.78 0.98
CA LYS A 2 -20.31 -35.93 0.85
C LYS A 2 -20.78 -34.52 0.50
N ASP A 3 -20.55 -33.60 1.42
CA ASP A 3 -20.86 -32.18 1.34
C ASP A 3 -20.11 -31.57 0.15
N LYS A 4 -20.83 -31.23 -0.93
CA LYS A 4 -20.26 -30.52 -2.09
C LYS A 4 -20.33 -29.04 -1.77
N GLY A 5 -19.21 -28.50 -1.27
CA GLY A 5 -19.05 -27.05 -1.08
C GLY A 5 -19.40 -26.28 -2.35
N THR A 6 -20.43 -25.46 -2.26
CA THR A 6 -20.93 -24.58 -3.32
C THR A 6 -19.83 -23.56 -3.65
N ARG A 7 -19.20 -23.66 -4.83
CA ARG A 7 -18.41 -22.54 -5.35
C ARG A 7 -19.38 -21.39 -5.63
N PRO A 8 -19.14 -20.16 -5.13
CA PRO A 8 -19.98 -19.02 -5.45
C PRO A 8 -20.01 -18.81 -6.97
N ASP A 9 -21.19 -18.52 -7.52
CA ASP A 9 -21.41 -18.33 -8.95
C ASP A 9 -20.64 -17.08 -9.44
N LYS A 10 -20.11 -17.13 -10.67
CA LYS A 10 -19.31 -16.04 -11.24
C LYS A 10 -20.12 -14.75 -11.34
N THR A 11 -21.43 -14.86 -11.52
CA THR A 11 -22.38 -13.74 -11.59
C THR A 11 -22.46 -12.99 -10.26
N ASP A 12 -22.44 -13.73 -9.14
CA ASP A 12 -22.50 -13.16 -7.79
C ASP A 12 -21.20 -12.42 -7.44
N GLN A 13 -20.05 -12.94 -7.87
CA GLN A 13 -18.76 -12.27 -7.66
C GLN A 13 -18.68 -10.93 -8.40
N VAL A 14 -19.15 -10.86 -9.65
CA VAL A 14 -19.14 -9.62 -10.44
C VAL A 14 -20.08 -8.57 -9.83
N ALA A 15 -21.25 -8.98 -9.33
CA ALA A 15 -22.18 -8.08 -8.66
C ALA A 15 -21.60 -7.55 -7.33
N GLN A 16 -20.96 -8.42 -6.54
CA GLN A 16 -20.28 -8.05 -5.29
C GLN A 16 -19.12 -7.08 -5.53
N GLU A 17 -18.31 -7.31 -6.57
CA GLU A 17 -17.23 -6.39 -6.96
C GLU A 17 -17.77 -5.02 -7.38
N LYS A 18 -18.87 -4.98 -8.15
CA LYS A 18 -19.48 -3.71 -8.55
C LYS A 18 -20.01 -2.94 -7.34
N ALA A 19 -20.73 -3.61 -6.43
CA ALA A 19 -21.22 -2.99 -5.20
C ALA A 19 -20.08 -2.47 -4.32
N ALA A 20 -18.98 -3.23 -4.21
CA ALA A 20 -17.79 -2.81 -3.48
C ALA A 20 -17.13 -1.58 -4.10
N ARG A 21 -17.06 -1.50 -5.45
CA ARG A 21 -16.54 -0.32 -6.16
C ARG A 21 -17.39 0.92 -5.92
N GLU A 22 -18.72 0.81 -6.03
CA GLU A 22 -19.64 1.92 -5.78
C GLU A 22 -19.51 2.43 -4.34
N LEU A 23 -19.43 1.52 -3.36
CA LEU A 23 -19.23 1.89 -1.96
C LEU A 23 -17.90 2.64 -1.77
N VAL A 24 -16.78 2.08 -2.24
CA VAL A 24 -15.46 2.74 -2.12
C VAL A 24 -15.43 4.08 -2.85
N SER A 25 -16.13 4.20 -3.98
CA SER A 25 -16.18 5.44 -4.76
C SER A 25 -16.89 6.59 -4.05
N THR A 26 -17.69 6.34 -3.01
CA THR A 26 -18.47 7.37 -2.30
C THR A 26 -17.94 7.68 -0.90
N LEU A 27 -16.87 7.02 -0.45
CA LEU A 27 -16.29 7.24 0.86
C LEU A 27 -15.68 8.65 1.00
N GLY A 28 -15.95 9.27 2.14
CA GLY A 28 -15.23 10.44 2.63
C GLY A 28 -14.01 10.05 3.48
N LYS A 29 -13.24 11.05 3.90
CA LYS A 29 -11.99 10.90 4.67
C LYS A 29 -12.12 9.97 5.88
N ARG A 30 -13.13 10.17 6.72
CA ARG A 30 -13.28 9.41 7.97
C ARG A 30 -13.58 7.94 7.67
N GLU A 31 -14.54 7.69 6.79
CA GLU A 31 -14.97 6.36 6.41
C GLU A 31 -13.85 5.59 5.70
N PHE A 32 -13.06 6.27 4.86
CA PHE A 32 -11.88 5.69 4.22
C PHE A 32 -10.86 5.20 5.26
N LEU A 33 -10.51 6.06 6.24
CA LEU A 33 -9.54 5.70 7.27
C LEU A 33 -10.05 4.56 8.17
N GLU A 34 -11.35 4.51 8.47
CA GLU A 34 -11.96 3.40 9.22
C GLU A 34 -11.87 2.07 8.45
N GLN A 35 -12.16 2.06 7.14
CA GLN A 35 -12.03 0.85 6.32
C GLN A 35 -10.58 0.40 6.20
N PHE A 36 -9.66 1.35 6.01
CA PHE A 36 -8.22 1.06 5.99
C PHE A 36 -7.74 0.44 7.31
N GLN A 37 -8.17 0.98 8.45
CA GLN A 37 -7.83 0.41 9.76
C GLN A 37 -8.41 -1.00 9.94
N LYS A 38 -9.61 -1.27 9.43
CA LYS A 38 -10.19 -2.63 9.46
C LYS A 38 -9.35 -3.61 8.65
N LEU A 39 -8.92 -3.23 7.44
CA LEU A 39 -8.02 -4.04 6.61
C LEU A 39 -6.69 -4.31 7.33
N ALA A 40 -6.09 -3.27 7.93
CA ALA A 40 -4.85 -3.39 8.68
C ALA A 40 -4.99 -4.33 9.90
N LYS A 41 -6.10 -4.25 10.64
CA LYS A 41 -6.39 -5.12 11.78
C LYS A 41 -6.68 -6.56 11.36
N GLY A 42 -7.35 -6.77 10.23
CA GLY A 42 -7.64 -8.10 9.69
C GLY A 42 -6.40 -8.85 9.18
N PHE A 43 -5.33 -8.12 8.84
CA PHE A 43 -4.06 -8.69 8.41
C PHE A 43 -3.09 -8.99 9.58
N ALA A 44 -3.41 -8.57 10.80
CA ALA A 44 -2.54 -8.75 11.96
C ALA A 44 -2.73 -10.11 12.63
N SER A 45 -2.11 -11.16 12.07
CA SER A 45 -1.72 -12.37 12.81
C SER A 45 -0.71 -13.22 12.02
N ASP A 46 0.58 -12.86 12.10
CA ASP A 46 1.73 -13.78 12.18
C ASP A 46 3.02 -12.96 12.50
N PRO A 47 3.90 -13.38 13.44
CA PRO A 47 5.03 -12.59 13.90
C PRO A 47 6.30 -12.92 13.09
N GLY A 48 6.65 -12.05 12.15
CA GLY A 48 7.86 -12.17 11.33
C GLY A 48 9.07 -11.44 11.94
N ASN A 49 9.90 -12.22 12.64
CA ASN A 49 11.34 -12.14 12.98
C ASN A 49 12.09 -10.77 13.07
N PRO A 50 12.84 -10.49 14.16
CA PRO A 50 13.53 -9.24 14.38
C PRO A 50 14.92 -9.25 13.73
N GLY A 51 15.29 -8.13 13.13
CA GLY A 51 16.62 -7.95 12.56
C GLY A 51 16.91 -6.49 12.27
N SER A 52 17.19 -5.69 13.30
CA SER A 52 18.12 -4.56 13.23
C SER A 52 18.52 -4.06 14.62
N TYR A 53 19.83 -3.90 14.80
CA TYR A 53 20.46 -2.95 15.73
C TYR A 53 20.79 -1.68 14.93
N ALA A 54 21.38 -0.64 15.50
CA ALA A 54 20.71 0.51 16.08
C ALA A 54 20.44 1.51 14.92
N CYS A 55 19.90 2.71 15.15
CA CYS A 55 20.77 3.85 15.45
C CYS A 55 20.01 5.23 15.34
N GLU A 56 20.58 6.34 15.85
CA GLU A 56 19.92 7.67 15.87
C GLU A 56 20.68 8.79 15.13
N GLY A 57 19.93 9.60 14.38
CA GLY A 57 20.36 10.83 13.70
C GLY A 57 20.45 10.76 12.16
N CYS A 58 19.89 9.72 11.54
CA CYS A 58 20.33 9.06 10.30
C CYS A 58 21.54 8.17 10.55
N GLN A 59 21.33 6.85 10.58
CA GLN A 59 22.43 5.90 10.72
C GLN A 59 22.17 4.63 9.90
N ARG A 60 23.28 3.98 9.50
CA ARG A 60 23.31 2.77 8.63
C ARG A 60 22.70 2.95 7.24
N CYS A 61 22.58 4.18 6.77
CA CYS A 61 22.25 4.44 5.37
C CYS A 61 23.49 4.22 4.49
N ALA A 62 23.40 3.36 3.47
CA ALA A 62 24.50 3.14 2.52
C ALA A 62 24.02 3.27 1.07
N ASN A 63 24.85 3.85 0.20
CA ASN A 63 24.57 4.07 -1.24
C ASN A 63 23.30 4.90 -1.54
N CYS A 64 22.83 5.76 -0.62
CA CYS A 64 21.66 6.61 -0.86
C CYS A 64 22.06 7.97 -1.47
N MET A 65 21.24 8.50 -2.37
CA MET A 65 21.49 9.76 -3.09
C MET A 65 20.25 10.67 -3.04
N PHE A 66 20.43 11.97 -2.80
CA PHE A 66 19.33 12.96 -2.76
C PHE A 66 18.17 12.61 -1.80
N CYS A 67 18.45 11.95 -0.67
CA CYS A 67 17.45 11.60 0.33
C CYS A 67 17.42 12.63 1.49
N LYS A 68 16.25 12.85 2.09
CA LYS A 68 16.07 13.79 3.22
C LYS A 68 15.34 13.11 4.38
N ASP A 69 15.84 13.26 5.61
CA ASP A 69 15.22 12.73 6.83
C ASP A 69 14.99 11.19 6.82
N CYS A 70 15.89 10.40 6.20
CA CYS A 70 15.74 8.94 6.07
C CYS A 70 16.60 8.16 7.07
N ASP A 71 16.07 7.07 7.64
CA ASP A 71 16.78 6.21 8.59
C ASP A 71 16.96 4.76 8.07
N SER A 72 18.13 4.16 8.30
CA SER A 72 18.42 2.74 7.98
C SER A 72 18.13 2.31 6.52
N CYS A 73 18.39 3.20 5.54
CA CYS A 73 18.08 2.97 4.12
C CYS A 73 19.29 2.51 3.27
N PHE A 74 19.08 1.59 2.34
CA PHE A 74 20.14 1.12 1.43
C PHE A 74 19.80 1.43 -0.04
N SER A 75 20.75 1.99 -0.80
CA SER A 75 20.62 2.21 -2.25
C SER A 75 19.37 2.99 -2.69
N CYS A 76 18.93 3.99 -1.91
CA CYS A 76 17.73 4.77 -2.21
C CYS A 76 18.02 6.12 -2.87
N THR A 77 17.15 6.59 -3.77
CA THR A 77 17.33 7.84 -4.51
C THR A 77 16.09 8.73 -4.44
N HIS A 78 16.24 10.03 -4.14
CA HIS A 78 15.13 11.00 -4.07
C HIS A 78 14.01 10.65 -3.05
N CYS A 79 14.34 9.99 -1.94
CA CYS A 79 13.38 9.63 -0.89
C CYS A 79 13.32 10.67 0.23
N THR A 80 12.14 10.86 0.85
CA THR A 80 11.95 11.81 1.97
C THR A 80 11.24 11.15 3.14
N ARG A 81 11.77 11.25 4.36
CA ARG A 81 11.17 10.68 5.59
C ARG A 81 10.91 9.17 5.50
N CYS A 82 11.86 8.41 4.94
CA CYS A 82 11.74 6.96 4.82
C CYS A 82 12.58 6.22 5.87
N GLU A 83 12.06 5.12 6.41
CA GLU A 83 12.71 4.30 7.45
C GLU A 83 12.86 2.85 6.96
N LEU A 84 14.03 2.22 7.12
CA LEU A 84 14.28 0.80 6.78
C LEU A 84 14.02 0.43 5.31
N CYS A 85 14.18 1.37 4.37
CA CYS A 85 13.92 1.14 2.95
C CYS A 85 15.16 0.70 2.17
N ASN A 86 15.01 -0.22 1.21
CA ASN A 86 16.10 -0.74 0.38
C ASN A 86 15.74 -0.59 -1.11
N ASN A 87 16.66 -0.07 -1.93
CA ASN A 87 16.52 0.09 -3.37
C ASN A 87 15.25 0.85 -3.78
N CYS A 88 14.92 1.92 -3.06
CA CYS A 88 13.71 2.70 -3.29
C CYS A 88 13.97 4.01 -4.03
N SER A 89 13.02 4.47 -4.84
CA SER A 89 13.14 5.73 -5.59
C SER A 89 11.90 6.60 -5.48
N HIS A 90 12.06 7.91 -5.26
CA HIS A 90 10.94 8.87 -5.18
C HIS A 90 9.87 8.52 -4.13
N CYS A 91 10.26 7.90 -3.01
CA CYS A 91 9.33 7.53 -1.93
C CYS A 91 9.24 8.61 -0.85
N VAL A 92 8.07 8.78 -0.24
CA VAL A 92 7.82 9.77 0.82
C VAL A 92 7.09 9.11 1.99
N ASP A 93 7.57 9.30 3.22
CA ASP A 93 6.93 8.76 4.43
C ASP A 93 6.77 7.22 4.41
N CYS A 94 7.72 6.49 3.80
CA CYS A 94 7.64 5.03 3.68
C CYS A 94 8.46 4.29 4.75
N LYS A 95 7.99 3.12 5.18
CA LYS A 95 8.68 2.28 6.19
C LYS A 95 8.87 0.85 5.70
N SER A 96 10.07 0.29 5.87
CA SER A 96 10.38 -1.12 5.56
C SER A 96 10.05 -1.54 4.12
N CYS A 97 10.24 -0.65 3.13
CA CYS A 97 9.98 -0.96 1.71
C CYS A 97 11.23 -1.48 0.99
N ASN A 98 11.08 -2.42 0.06
CA ASN A 98 12.18 -2.98 -0.74
C ASN A 98 11.88 -2.89 -2.24
N ALA A 99 12.81 -2.38 -3.06
CA ALA A 99 12.65 -2.27 -4.51
C ALA A 99 11.37 -1.52 -4.92
N CYS A 100 11.05 -0.41 -4.24
CA CYS A 100 9.82 0.35 -4.46
C CYS A 100 10.05 1.71 -5.14
N ALA A 101 9.09 2.18 -5.92
CA ALA A 101 9.18 3.47 -6.59
C ALA A 101 7.90 4.32 -6.48
N TYR A 102 8.04 5.62 -6.27
CA TYR A 102 6.89 6.57 -6.22
C TYR A 102 5.84 6.20 -5.16
N CYS A 103 6.28 5.68 -4.01
CA CYS A 103 5.39 5.30 -2.91
C CYS A 103 5.23 6.45 -1.91
N VAL A 104 4.04 6.61 -1.35
CA VAL A 104 3.72 7.64 -0.35
C VAL A 104 3.05 6.99 0.86
N GLN A 105 3.52 7.28 2.07
CA GLN A 105 2.91 6.83 3.34
C GLN A 105 2.63 5.31 3.36
N SER A 106 3.55 4.50 2.85
CA SER A 106 3.37 3.05 2.67
C SER A 106 4.38 2.25 3.47
N GLU A 107 3.96 1.08 3.97
CA GLU A 107 4.74 0.28 4.93
C GLU A 107 4.86 -1.19 4.48
N ASN A 108 6.03 -1.82 4.69
CA ASN A 108 6.29 -3.25 4.41
C ASN A 108 5.98 -3.68 2.97
N CYS A 109 6.27 -2.84 1.98
CA CYS A 109 6.00 -3.17 0.57
C CYS A 109 7.26 -3.67 -0.15
N SER A 110 7.10 -4.56 -1.14
CA SER A 110 8.22 -5.08 -1.93
C SER A 110 7.94 -5.07 -3.44
N SER A 111 8.94 -4.74 -4.25
CA SER A 111 8.91 -4.78 -5.72
C SER A 111 7.69 -4.07 -6.32
N SER A 112 7.29 -2.93 -5.76
CA SER A 112 5.99 -2.28 -6.05
C SER A 112 6.16 -0.80 -6.40
N ALA A 113 5.25 -0.24 -7.21
CA ALA A 113 5.31 1.17 -7.59
C ALA A 113 3.96 1.91 -7.49
N TYR A 114 4.00 3.24 -7.33
CA TYR A 114 2.82 4.10 -7.28
C TYR A 114 1.82 3.70 -6.18
N LEU A 115 2.34 3.37 -4.99
CA LEU A 115 1.54 3.03 -3.82
C LEU A 115 1.24 4.27 -2.98
N VAL A 116 0.04 4.37 -2.43
CA VAL A 116 -0.33 5.44 -1.48
C VAL A 116 -1.10 4.84 -0.32
N LEU A 117 -0.66 5.08 0.92
CA LEU A 117 -1.30 4.53 2.12
C LEU A 117 -1.44 2.99 2.06
N CYS A 118 -0.44 2.29 1.56
CA CYS A 118 -0.49 0.83 1.41
C CYS A 118 0.33 0.11 2.48
N ARG A 119 -0.06 -1.12 2.84
CA ARG A 119 0.67 -1.95 3.81
C ARG A 119 0.84 -3.38 3.34
N ASN A 120 2.02 -3.96 3.48
CA ASN A 120 2.27 -5.39 3.18
C ASN A 120 1.92 -5.77 1.72
N LEU A 121 2.29 -4.93 0.75
CA LEU A 121 2.08 -5.22 -0.68
C LEU A 121 3.32 -5.87 -1.30
N GLN A 122 3.12 -6.81 -2.22
CA GLN A 122 4.19 -7.41 -3.00
C GLN A 122 3.87 -7.36 -4.49
N ASP A 123 4.79 -6.86 -5.32
CA ASP A 123 4.63 -6.86 -6.78
C ASP A 123 3.31 -6.20 -7.24
N CYS A 124 2.95 -5.06 -6.65
CA CYS A 124 1.70 -4.35 -6.91
C CYS A 124 1.96 -2.95 -7.46
N ASN A 125 1.12 -2.49 -8.38
CA ASN A 125 1.21 -1.13 -8.93
C ASN A 125 -0.11 -0.37 -8.85
N TYR A 126 -0.05 0.95 -8.68
CA TYR A 126 -1.24 1.80 -8.66
C TYR A 126 -2.27 1.29 -7.62
N CYS A 127 -1.86 1.27 -6.36
CA CYS A 127 -2.74 0.88 -5.26
C CYS A 127 -2.88 2.02 -4.24
N PHE A 128 -4.09 2.18 -3.69
CA PHE A 128 -4.42 3.25 -2.75
C PHE A 128 -5.15 2.68 -1.53
N GLY A 129 -4.57 2.77 -0.34
CA GLY A 129 -5.20 2.22 0.88
C GLY A 129 -5.22 0.68 0.93
N CYS A 130 -4.41 0.00 0.13
CA CYS A 130 -4.46 -1.47 0.05
C CYS A 130 -3.61 -2.12 1.14
N VAL A 131 -4.02 -3.32 1.58
CA VAL A 131 -3.31 -4.11 2.59
C VAL A 131 -3.18 -5.57 2.14
N GLY A 132 -1.98 -6.14 2.17
CA GLY A 132 -1.79 -7.59 2.01
C GLY A 132 -2.02 -8.13 0.59
N LEU A 133 -1.92 -7.29 -0.45
CA LEU A 133 -2.08 -7.75 -1.84
C LEU A 133 -0.75 -8.22 -2.43
N ALA A 134 -0.83 -9.21 -3.32
CA ALA A 134 0.30 -9.65 -4.14
C ALA A 134 -0.09 -9.71 -5.62
N LYS A 135 0.73 -9.14 -6.52
CA LYS A 135 0.52 -9.18 -7.98
C LYS A 135 -0.81 -8.57 -8.42
N LYS A 136 -1.15 -7.41 -7.86
CA LYS A 136 -2.40 -6.70 -8.12
C LYS A 136 -2.14 -5.25 -8.52
N ASP A 137 -2.88 -4.81 -9.54
CA ASP A 137 -2.82 -3.44 -10.02
C ASP A 137 -4.18 -2.74 -9.99
N PHE A 138 -4.20 -1.42 -9.81
CA PHE A 138 -5.42 -0.59 -9.83
C PHE A 138 -6.42 -0.97 -8.75
N HIS A 139 -5.97 -1.07 -7.50
CA HIS A 139 -6.85 -1.37 -6.37
C HIS A 139 -6.97 -0.18 -5.41
N ILE A 140 -8.17 0.02 -4.87
CA ILE A 140 -8.44 0.99 -3.80
C ILE A 140 -9.08 0.22 -2.64
N LEU A 141 -8.50 0.25 -1.45
CA LEU A 141 -8.96 -0.54 -0.29
C LEU A 141 -9.18 -2.03 -0.63
N ASN A 142 -8.23 -2.64 -1.36
CA ASN A 142 -8.28 -4.01 -1.88
C ASN A 142 -9.40 -4.30 -2.90
N VAL A 143 -10.12 -3.30 -3.37
CA VAL A 143 -11.14 -3.46 -4.41
C VAL A 143 -10.52 -3.14 -5.77
N PRO A 144 -10.65 -4.02 -6.79
CA PRO A 144 -10.14 -3.76 -8.13
C PRO A 144 -10.95 -2.66 -8.82
N PHE A 145 -10.30 -1.78 -9.58
CA PHE A 145 -10.94 -0.74 -10.37
C PHE A 145 -10.43 -0.74 -11.83
N PRO A 146 -11.30 -0.36 -12.79
CA PRO A 146 -10.84 0.05 -14.11
C PRO A 146 -9.88 1.23 -14.00
N ARG A 147 -8.83 1.24 -14.83
CA ARG A 147 -7.79 2.29 -14.85
C ARG A 147 -8.37 3.72 -14.88
N THR A 148 -9.38 3.96 -15.71
CA THR A 148 -9.99 5.29 -15.89
C THR A 148 -10.72 5.78 -14.64
N GLU A 149 -11.38 4.88 -13.91
CA GLU A 149 -12.09 5.19 -12.67
C GLU A 149 -11.11 5.34 -11.51
N TYR A 150 -10.10 4.46 -11.46
CA TYR A 150 -9.05 4.50 -10.44
C TYR A 150 -8.44 5.90 -10.31
N PHE A 151 -7.96 6.49 -11.42
CA PHE A 151 -7.30 7.79 -11.36
C PHE A 151 -8.25 8.94 -10.97
N LYS A 152 -9.53 8.86 -11.34
CA LYS A 152 -10.55 9.84 -10.92
C LYS A 152 -10.77 9.80 -9.41
N ILE A 153 -10.97 8.60 -8.86
CA ILE A 153 -11.23 8.40 -7.43
C ILE A 153 -9.99 8.77 -6.62
N VAL A 154 -8.80 8.31 -7.03
CA VAL A 154 -7.54 8.64 -6.35
C VAL A 154 -7.26 10.14 -6.37
N GLY A 155 -7.52 10.83 -7.48
CA GLY A 155 -7.36 12.29 -7.56
C GLY A 155 -8.24 13.04 -6.57
N ARG A 156 -9.47 12.55 -6.31
CA ARG A 156 -10.35 13.08 -5.26
C ARG A 156 -9.81 12.76 -3.87
N LEU A 157 -9.51 11.48 -3.59
CA LEU A 157 -9.05 11.01 -2.28
C LEU A 157 -7.76 11.70 -1.84
N ARG A 158 -6.80 11.92 -2.75
CA ARG A 158 -5.56 12.67 -2.43
C ARG A 158 -5.85 14.07 -1.90
N LYS A 159 -6.80 14.79 -2.51
CA LYS A 159 -7.20 16.13 -2.06
C LYS A 159 -7.89 16.09 -0.70
N GLU A 160 -8.81 15.14 -0.50
CA GLU A 160 -9.54 15.01 0.77
C GLU A 160 -8.63 14.60 1.94
N LEU A 161 -7.65 13.74 1.68
CA LEU A 161 -6.71 13.25 2.69
C LEU A 161 -5.51 14.18 2.92
N GLY A 162 -5.30 15.18 2.05
CA GLY A 162 -4.17 16.12 2.14
C GLY A 162 -2.83 15.48 1.76
N ILE A 163 -2.85 14.52 0.84
CA ILE A 163 -1.67 13.80 0.38
C ILE A 163 -1.13 14.51 -0.87
N PRO A 164 0.14 14.94 -0.88
CA PRO A 164 0.76 15.60 -2.03
C PRO A 164 0.84 14.70 -3.27
#